data_AF-A0A7L4JGR4-F1
#
_entry.id   AF-A0A7L4JGR4-F1
#
_cell.length_a   1.000
_cell.length_b   1.000
_cell.length_c   1.000
_cell.angle_alpha   90.00
_cell.angle_beta   90.00
_cell.angle_gamma   90.00
#
_symmetry.space_group_name_H-M   'P 1'
#
loop_
_entity.id
_entity.type
_entity.pdbx_description
1 polymer ?
#
loop_
_entity_poly.entity_id
_entity_poly.type
_entity_poly.pdbx_seq_one_letter_code
_entity_poly.pdbx_strand_id
1 'polypeptide(L)'
;LQLHHSGHYHCEGLVSFWWSLSAPVTVTVHGVPLSGVSLWAQPPGGQVALGDRLVLSCAVATGTGPLSFTWHRGGLGALLGTGPCLEPCHVGDNDSGHY
;
A
#
# COMPACT_ATOMS: atom_id res chain seq x y z
N LEU A 1 14.12 2.53 3.39
CA LEU A 1 14.65 2.91 2.06
C LEU A 1 13.53 2.83 1.04
N GLN A 2 13.45 3.76 0.09
CA GLN A 2 12.50 3.70 -1.03
C GLN A 2 13.18 3.06 -2.25
N LEU A 3 12.42 2.54 -3.23
CA LEU A 3 13.00 1.91 -4.43
C LEU A 3 14.02 2.84 -5.13
N HIS A 4 13.73 4.14 -5.14
CA HIS A 4 14.59 5.14 -5.78
C HIS A 4 15.89 5.44 -5.01
N HIS A 5 16.09 4.87 -3.82
CA HIS A 5 17.37 4.90 -3.10
C HIS A 5 18.36 3.86 -3.65
N SER A 6 18.01 3.12 -4.69
CA SER A 6 18.97 2.26 -5.38
C SER A 6 20.00 3.13 -6.10
N GLY A 7 21.29 2.86 -5.89
CA GLY A 7 22.35 3.74 -6.40
C GLY A 7 23.75 3.29 -6.05
N HIS A 8 24.74 4.05 -6.51
CA HIS A 8 26.15 3.85 -6.16
C HIS A 8 26.55 4.88 -5.13
N TYR A 9 27.06 4.40 -4.01
CA TYR A 9 27.44 5.22 -2.88
C TYR A 9 28.94 5.08 -2.66
N HIS A 10 29.61 6.19 -2.46
CA HIS A 10 31.01 6.20 -2.03
C HIS A 10 31.18 7.29 -0.96
N CYS A 11 32.20 7.14 -0.15
CA CYS A 11 32.56 8.09 0.89
C CYS A 11 33.80 8.87 0.44
N GLU A 12 33.83 10.15 0.76
CA GLU A 12 35.00 11.00 0.60
C GLU A 12 35.45 11.50 1.97
N GLY A 13 36.75 11.41 2.24
CA GLY A 13 37.36 11.91 3.47
C GLY A 13 38.45 12.93 3.13
N LEU A 14 38.43 14.06 3.84
CA LEU A 14 39.44 15.11 3.73
C LEU A 14 40.06 15.38 5.11
N VAL A 15 41.40 15.40 5.19
CA VAL A 15 42.14 15.88 6.37
C VAL A 15 43.22 16.86 5.89
N SER A 16 43.06 18.14 6.23
CA SER A 16 43.89 19.23 5.71
C SER A 16 43.92 19.25 4.18
N PHE A 17 45.04 18.91 3.55
CA PHE A 17 45.20 18.87 2.09
C PHE A 17 45.14 17.45 1.50
N TRP A 18 44.94 16.44 2.35
CA TRP A 18 44.86 15.04 1.92
C TRP A 18 43.40 14.65 1.71
N TRP A 19 43.06 14.24 0.49
CA TRP A 19 41.76 13.69 0.15
C TRP A 19 41.86 12.20 -0.14
N SER A 20 40.80 11.46 0.16
CA SER A 20 40.68 10.03 -0.12
C SER A 20 39.24 9.68 -0.47
N LEU A 21 39.06 8.76 -1.42
CA LEU A 21 37.78 8.25 -1.86
C LEU A 21 37.68 6.76 -1.53
N SER A 22 36.55 6.31 -1.00
CA SER A 22 36.29 4.89 -0.84
C SER A 22 36.01 4.22 -2.17
N ALA A 23 36.15 2.89 -2.22
CA ALA A 23 35.53 2.11 -3.29
C ALA A 23 33.99 2.34 -3.27
N PRO A 24 33.34 2.38 -4.45
CA PRO A 24 31.89 2.51 -4.51
C PRO A 24 31.20 1.21 -4.07
N VAL A 25 30.05 1.36 -3.43
CA VAL A 25 29.13 0.29 -3.05
C VAL A 25 27.83 0.45 -3.80
N THR A 26 27.38 -0.61 -4.44
CA THR A 26 26.07 -0.67 -5.10
C THR A 26 25.01 -1.08 -4.09
N VAL A 27 24.02 -0.22 -3.89
CA VAL A 27 22.84 -0.52 -3.09
C VAL A 27 21.67 -0.76 -4.04
N THR A 28 21.05 -1.93 -3.93
CA THR A 28 19.85 -2.29 -4.70
C THR A 28 18.69 -2.49 -3.74
N VAL A 29 17.64 -1.70 -3.91
CA VAL A 29 16.40 -1.81 -3.12
C VAL A 29 15.36 -2.54 -3.97
N HIS A 30 14.96 -3.73 -3.51
CA HIS A 30 13.92 -4.50 -4.17
C HIS A 30 12.54 -4.19 -3.57
N GLY A 31 11.53 -4.09 -4.42
CA GLY A 31 10.14 -4.06 -3.99
C GLY A 31 9.64 -5.48 -3.69
N VAL A 32 8.75 -5.59 -2.71
CA VAL A 32 7.94 -6.80 -2.48
C VAL A 32 6.80 -6.81 -3.51
N PRO A 33 6.66 -7.88 -4.32
CA PRO A 33 5.58 -7.97 -5.28
C PRO A 33 4.22 -8.00 -4.58
N LEU A 34 3.21 -7.49 -5.27
CA LEU A 34 1.84 -7.53 -4.79
C LEU A 34 1.35 -8.98 -4.75
N SER A 35 0.88 -9.43 -3.59
CA SER A 35 0.34 -10.78 -3.41
C SER A 35 -0.71 -10.85 -2.31
N GLY A 36 -1.55 -11.88 -2.36
CA GLY A 36 -2.60 -12.15 -1.38
C GLY A 36 -3.73 -11.12 -1.39
N VAL A 37 -4.22 -10.75 -2.58
CA VAL A 37 -5.39 -9.86 -2.72
C VAL A 37 -6.64 -10.63 -2.31
N SER A 38 -7.36 -10.13 -1.32
CA SER A 38 -8.57 -10.75 -0.77
C SER A 38 -9.73 -9.76 -0.75
N LEU A 39 -10.93 -10.26 -1.07
CA LEU A 39 -12.17 -9.51 -1.05
C LEU A 39 -13.12 -10.10 -0.01
N TRP A 40 -13.71 -9.22 0.80
CA TRP A 40 -14.70 -9.59 1.81
C TRP A 40 -15.96 -8.77 1.64
N ALA A 41 -17.09 -9.38 2.02
CA ALA A 41 -18.39 -8.75 2.07
C ALA A 41 -18.97 -8.85 3.49
N GLN A 42 -19.69 -7.82 3.91
CA GLN A 42 -20.49 -7.81 5.14
C GLN A 42 -21.93 -7.40 4.79
N PRO A 43 -22.93 -8.24 5.09
CA PRO A 43 -22.83 -9.55 5.74
C PRO A 43 -22.10 -10.61 4.87
N PRO A 44 -21.53 -11.66 5.49
CA PRO A 44 -20.90 -12.76 4.75
C PRO A 44 -21.85 -13.36 3.72
N GLY A 45 -21.34 -13.66 2.53
CA GLY A 45 -22.14 -14.13 1.40
C GLY A 45 -22.70 -13.02 0.50
N GLY A 46 -22.64 -11.74 0.93
CA GLY A 46 -23.01 -10.60 0.09
C GLY A 46 -24.50 -10.57 -0.28
N GLN A 47 -25.34 -11.27 0.48
CA GLN A 47 -26.78 -11.28 0.32
C GLN A 47 -27.39 -10.25 1.27
N VAL A 48 -28.03 -9.23 0.70
CA VAL A 48 -28.67 -8.14 1.43
C VAL A 48 -30.07 -7.90 0.86
N ALA A 49 -31.05 -7.56 1.70
CA ALA A 49 -32.34 -7.15 1.21
C ALA A 49 -32.29 -5.70 0.71
N LEU A 50 -33.30 -5.27 -0.05
CA LEU A 50 -33.38 -3.89 -0.50
C LEU A 50 -33.48 -2.96 0.72
N GLY A 51 -32.58 -1.97 0.80
CA GLY A 51 -32.50 -1.02 1.92
C GLY A 51 -31.51 -1.42 3.01
N ASP A 52 -31.01 -2.67 2.98
CA ASP A 52 -29.93 -3.10 3.86
C ASP A 52 -28.58 -2.61 3.36
N ARG A 53 -27.60 -2.55 4.28
CA ARG A 53 -26.24 -2.10 4.00
C ARG A 53 -25.34 -3.24 3.54
N LEU A 54 -24.55 -3.01 2.50
CA LEU A 54 -23.52 -3.93 2.00
C LEU A 54 -22.16 -3.25 2.03
N VAL A 55 -21.23 -3.76 2.84
CA VAL A 55 -19.85 -3.28 2.83
C VAL A 55 -18.97 -4.28 2.11
N LEU A 56 -18.19 -3.81 1.14
CA LEU A 56 -17.16 -4.60 0.49
C LEU A 56 -15.79 -4.06 0.89
N SER A 57 -14.88 -4.95 1.27
CA SER A 57 -13.51 -4.61 1.68
C SER A 57 -12.51 -5.39 0.86
N CYS A 58 -11.42 -4.74 0.46
CA CYS A 58 -10.32 -5.33 -0.28
C CYS A 58 -9.01 -5.11 0.49
N ALA A 59 -8.26 -6.18 0.74
CA ALA A 59 -6.93 -6.07 1.31
C ALA A 59 -5.89 -6.80 0.48
N VAL A 60 -4.64 -6.38 0.66
CA VAL A 60 -3.46 -6.96 0.03
C VAL A 60 -2.51 -7.40 1.14
N ALA A 61 -2.15 -8.68 1.15
CA ALA A 61 -1.27 -9.23 2.18
C ALA A 61 0.16 -8.68 2.09
N THR A 62 0.70 -8.56 0.88
CA THR A 62 2.05 -8.03 0.65
C THR A 62 2.10 -7.10 -0.54
N GLY A 63 2.97 -6.09 -0.49
CA GLY A 63 3.18 -5.14 -1.55
C GLY A 63 4.14 -4.05 -1.12
N THR A 64 4.89 -3.46 -2.07
CA THR A 64 5.71 -2.27 -1.82
C THR A 64 5.26 -1.13 -2.71
N GLY A 65 5.12 0.05 -2.11
CA GLY A 65 4.70 1.27 -2.81
C GLY A 65 3.22 1.61 -2.57
N PRO A 66 2.75 2.70 -3.19
CA PRO A 66 1.36 3.15 -3.04
C PRO A 66 0.40 2.16 -3.70
N LEU A 67 -0.49 1.57 -2.90
CA LEU A 67 -1.55 0.68 -3.38
C LEU A 67 -2.73 1.48 -3.89
N SER A 68 -3.28 1.07 -5.03
CA SER A 68 -4.50 1.64 -5.60
C SER A 68 -5.57 0.55 -5.71
N PHE A 69 -6.78 0.87 -5.26
CA PHE A 69 -7.92 -0.04 -5.28
C PHE A 69 -8.97 0.51 -6.22
N THR A 70 -9.47 -0.31 -7.12
CA THR A 70 -10.58 0.03 -8.01
C THR A 70 -11.62 -1.06 -7.91
N TRP A 71 -12.88 -0.64 -7.92
CA TRP A 71 -13.98 -1.56 -7.77
C TRP A 71 -14.89 -1.54 -8.98
N HIS A 72 -15.29 -2.73 -9.41
CA HIS A 72 -16.05 -2.93 -10.64
C HIS A 72 -17.18 -3.91 -10.39
N ARG A 73 -18.36 -3.65 -10.99
CA ARG A 73 -19.45 -4.64 -11.03
C ARG A 73 -19.27 -5.56 -12.22
N GLY A 74 -19.35 -6.87 -11.99
CA GLY A 74 -19.28 -7.87 -13.06
C GLY A 74 -20.27 -7.58 -14.19
N GLY A 75 -19.79 -7.68 -15.44
CA GLY A 75 -20.59 -7.53 -16.66
C GLY A 75 -20.77 -6.11 -17.20
N LEU A 76 -20.56 -5.06 -16.40
CA LEU A 76 -20.77 -3.67 -16.83
C LEU A 76 -19.47 -2.90 -17.08
N GLY A 77 -18.33 -3.35 -16.55
CA GLY A 77 -17.06 -2.61 -16.62
C GLY A 77 -17.12 -1.22 -15.97
N ALA A 78 -18.20 -0.90 -15.26
CA ALA A 78 -18.43 0.39 -14.65
C ALA A 78 -17.68 0.47 -13.32
N LEU A 79 -16.86 1.53 -13.19
CA LEU A 79 -16.17 1.87 -11.95
C LEU A 79 -17.20 2.25 -10.89
N LEU A 80 -17.19 1.52 -9.78
CA LEU A 80 -18.07 1.76 -8.62
C LEU A 80 -17.43 2.70 -7.61
N GLY A 81 -16.10 2.72 -7.55
CA GLY A 81 -15.36 3.54 -6.59
C GLY A 81 -13.90 3.12 -6.46
N THR A 82 -13.21 3.83 -5.58
CA THR A 82 -11.78 3.66 -5.30
C THR A 82 -11.54 3.63 -3.79
N GLY A 83 -10.50 2.92 -3.37
CA GLY A 83 -10.12 2.81 -1.95
C GLY A 83 -10.35 1.41 -1.37
N PRO A 84 -9.94 1.17 -0.12
CA PRO A 84 -9.93 -0.17 0.48
C PRO A 84 -11.33 -0.72 0.77
N CYS A 85 -12.36 0.12 0.85
CA CYS A 85 -13.75 -0.31 0.95
C CYS A 85 -14.61 0.34 -0.15
N LEU A 86 -15.65 -0.37 -0.60
CA LEU A 86 -16.84 0.25 -1.19
C LEU A 86 -17.91 0.42 -0.12
N GLU A 87 -18.62 1.55 -0.20
CA GLU A 87 -19.34 2.18 0.90
C GLU A 87 -18.39 2.67 2.02
N PRO A 88 -18.77 3.68 2.80
CA PRO A 88 -17.88 4.23 3.82
C PRO A 88 -17.47 3.12 4.78
N CYS A 89 -16.16 2.83 4.89
CA CYS A 89 -15.66 2.17 6.09
C CYS A 89 -16.05 3.15 7.21
N HIS A 90 -16.94 2.75 8.13
CA HIS A 90 -17.19 3.61 9.27
C HIS A 90 -15.86 3.73 10.01
N VAL A 91 -15.38 4.95 10.25
CA VAL A 91 -14.42 5.20 11.32
C VAL A 91 -15.15 4.73 12.58
N GLY A 92 -14.78 3.55 13.05
CA GLY A 92 -15.08 3.12 14.39
C GLY A 92 -14.31 4.06 15.30
N ASP A 93 -15.06 4.97 15.90
CA ASP A 93 -14.72 5.76 17.06
C ASP A 93 -13.87 4.93 18.04
N ASN A 94 -12.55 5.11 17.97
CA ASN A 94 -11.63 4.81 19.06
C ASN A 94 -10.32 5.58 18.84
N ASP A 95 -10.46 6.90 18.68
CA ASP A 95 -9.41 7.82 19.13
C ASP A 95 -9.46 7.84 20.66
N SER A 96 -9.07 6.73 21.29
CA SER A 96 -8.66 6.72 22.71
C SER A 96 -7.14 6.66 22.76
N GLY A 97 -6.52 7.69 22.16
CA GLY A 97 -5.17 8.09 22.50
C GLY A 97 -5.13 8.48 23.98
N HIS A 98 -4.57 7.61 24.81
CA HIS A 98 -4.04 8.00 26.11
C HIS A 98 -2.59 8.45 25.92
N TYR A 99 -2.34 9.73 26.24
CA TYR A 99 -1.03 10.38 26.36
C TYR A 99 -0.29 9.95 27.63
#